data_AF-A0A952T803-F1
#
_entry.id   AF-A0A952T803-F1
#
_cell.length_a   1.000
_cell.length_b   1.000
_cell.length_c   1.000
_cell.angle_alpha   90.00
_cell.angle_beta   90.00
_cell.angle_gamma   90.00
#
_symmetry.space_group_name_H-M   'P 1'
#
loop_
_entity.id
_entity.type
_entity.pdbx_description
1 polymer ?
#
loop_
_entity_poly.entity_id
_entity_poly.type
_entity_poly.pdbx_seq_one_letter_code
_entity_poly.pdbx_strand_id
1 'polypeptide(L)'
;MMRFKALLLFLIVLGCQPNKREIVVVEEVSLGVESSLPGNSTLSSYNFFKGELKNLEPMSGVVHYELNSPLFTDYAYKKRFIKFPENTAANFSADDVLDFPEGTVLIKNFYYPADFR
;
A
#
# COMPACT_ATOMS: atom_id res chain seq x y z
N MET A 1 3.57 31.12 -45.87
CA MET A 1 4.44 31.13 -44.65
C MET A 1 3.70 31.48 -43.35
N MET A 2 2.69 32.37 -43.36
CA MET A 2 1.97 32.79 -42.13
C MET A 2 0.93 31.79 -41.61
N ARG A 3 0.34 30.94 -42.47
CA ARG A 3 -0.66 29.93 -42.08
C ARG A 3 -0.08 28.72 -41.33
N PHE A 4 1.19 28.40 -41.56
CA PHE A 4 1.87 27.26 -40.89
C PHE A 4 2.25 27.60 -39.44
N LYS A 5 2.60 28.87 -39.16
CA LYS A 5 2.83 29.35 -37.79
C LYS A 5 1.55 29.36 -36.95
N ALA A 6 0.41 29.69 -37.56
CA ALA A 6 -0.89 29.66 -36.87
C ALA A 6 -1.31 28.22 -36.51
N LEU A 7 -1.05 27.24 -37.39
CA LEU A 7 -1.33 25.83 -37.10
C LEU A 7 -0.42 25.27 -36.01
N LEU A 8 0.86 25.64 -36.01
CA LEU A 8 1.82 25.25 -34.97
C LEU A 8 1.47 25.87 -33.61
N LEU A 9 0.97 27.12 -33.61
CA LEU A 9 0.51 27.79 -32.39
C LEU A 9 -0.75 27.13 -31.81
N PHE A 10 -1.66 26.65 -32.66
CA PHE A 10 -2.90 25.97 -32.24
C PHE A 10 -2.64 24.59 -31.62
N LEU A 11 -1.64 23.84 -32.12
CA LEU A 11 -1.23 22.54 -31.58
C LEU A 11 -0.60 22.63 -30.17
N ILE A 12 0.03 23.76 -29.83
CA ILE A 12 0.63 23.97 -28.50
C ILE A 12 -0.45 24.16 -27.41
N VAL A 13 -1.62 24.74 -27.76
CA VAL A 13 -2.68 25.02 -26.78
C VAL A 13 -3.51 23.78 -26.42
N LEU A 14 -3.57 22.78 -27.30
CA LEU A 14 -4.28 21.50 -27.06
C LEU A 14 -3.48 20.50 -26.21
N GLY A 15 -2.19 20.75 -25.94
CA GLY A 15 -1.32 19.83 -25.21
C GLY A 15 -1.37 19.95 -23.68
N CYS A 16 -1.96 21.02 -23.13
CA CYS A 16 -2.06 21.20 -21.69
C CYS A 16 -3.40 20.65 -21.16
N GLN A 17 -3.44 19.37 -20.81
CA GLN A 17 -4.40 18.90 -19.82
C GLN A 17 -3.81 19.13 -18.43
N PRO A 18 -4.38 20.03 -17.60
CA PRO A 18 -3.95 20.20 -16.22
C PRO A 18 -4.42 18.98 -15.44
N ASN A 19 -3.61 17.92 -15.38
CA ASN A 19 -3.86 16.79 -14.49
C ASN A 19 -3.49 17.20 -13.05
N LYS A 20 -4.40 17.94 -12.41
CA LYS A 20 -4.33 18.22 -10.98
C LYS A 20 -4.68 16.93 -10.24
N ARG A 21 -3.65 16.15 -9.89
CA ARG A 21 -3.78 15.18 -8.81
C ARG A 21 -3.95 15.98 -7.51
N GLU A 22 -5.15 15.94 -6.96
CA GLU A 22 -5.43 16.54 -5.66
C GLU A 22 -4.69 15.73 -4.60
N ILE A 23 -3.61 16.29 -4.08
CA ILE A 23 -2.91 15.73 -2.93
C ILE A 23 -3.78 16.06 -1.73
N VAL A 24 -4.57 15.09 -1.27
CA VAL A 24 -5.31 15.19 -0.01
C VAL A 24 -4.28 15.18 1.11
N VAL A 25 -3.87 16.37 1.55
CA VAL A 25 -3.10 16.55 2.78
C VAL A 25 -4.09 16.32 3.92
N VAL A 26 -4.08 15.12 4.48
CA VAL A 26 -4.86 14.80 5.68
C VAL A 26 -4.28 15.64 6.82
N GLU A 27 -5.04 16.64 7.27
CA GLU A 27 -4.73 17.42 8.46
C GLU A 27 -4.54 16.46 9.65
N GLU A 28 -3.46 16.60 10.41
CA GLU A 28 -3.20 15.77 11.58
C GLU A 28 -4.31 16.03 12.62
N VAL A 29 -5.35 15.20 12.58
CA VAL A 29 -6.34 15.13 13.66
C VAL A 29 -5.57 14.69 14.90
N SER A 30 -5.45 15.61 15.86
CA SER A 30 -5.00 15.29 17.21
C SER A 30 -6.01 14.31 17.82
N LEU A 31 -5.76 13.02 17.62
CA LEU A 31 -6.53 11.93 18.20
C LEU A 31 -6.35 12.02 19.71
N GLY A 32 -7.29 12.70 20.37
CA GLY A 32 -7.59 12.42 21.77
C GLY A 32 -7.81 10.91 21.85
N VAL A 33 -7.00 10.25 22.67
CA VAL A 33 -7.03 8.80 22.89
C VAL A 33 -8.32 8.46 23.64
N GLU A 34 -9.45 8.49 22.94
CA GLU A 34 -10.61 7.72 23.33
C GLU A 34 -10.36 6.28 22.85
N SER A 35 -10.52 5.35 23.78
CA SER A 35 -10.30 3.91 23.67
C SER A 35 -11.29 3.19 22.74
N SER A 36 -11.71 3.83 21.65
CA SER A 36 -12.73 3.37 20.71
C SER A 36 -12.17 3.01 19.33
N LEU A 37 -10.85 3.02 19.14
CA LEU A 37 -10.25 2.50 17.91
C LEU A 37 -10.67 1.03 17.73
N PRO A 38 -11.37 0.68 16.63
CA PRO A 38 -11.75 -0.70 16.39
C PRO A 38 -10.49 -1.53 16.18
N GLY A 39 -10.21 -2.43 17.12
CA GLY A 39 -9.05 -3.29 17.06
C GLY A 39 -8.89 -4.14 18.31
N ASN A 40 -8.25 -5.29 18.17
CA ASN A 40 -7.95 -6.13 19.32
C ASN A 40 -6.89 -5.47 20.21
N SER A 41 -6.88 -5.81 21.50
CA SER A 41 -5.94 -5.26 22.49
C SER A 41 -4.47 -5.57 22.19
N THR A 42 -4.20 -6.61 21.41
CA THR A 42 -2.84 -6.98 20.97
C THR A 42 -2.82 -7.34 19.50
N LEU A 43 -1.67 -7.17 18.84
CA LEU A 43 -1.48 -7.65 17.47
C LEU A 43 -1.55 -9.19 17.40
N SER A 44 -1.12 -9.89 18.45
CA SER A 44 -1.18 -11.35 18.53
C SER A 44 -2.61 -11.89 18.53
N SER A 45 -3.57 -11.19 19.14
CA SER A 45 -4.97 -11.63 19.20
C SER A 45 -5.69 -11.65 17.85
N TYR A 46 -5.11 -11.09 16.80
CA TYR A 46 -5.63 -11.23 15.44
C TYR A 46 -5.40 -12.62 14.83
N ASN A 47 -4.53 -13.45 15.42
CA ASN A 47 -4.26 -14.83 14.98
C ASN A 47 -3.87 -14.96 13.51
N PHE A 48 -3.05 -14.02 13.00
CA PHE A 48 -2.56 -14.08 11.61
C PHE A 48 -1.50 -15.17 11.39
N PHE A 49 -0.80 -15.57 12.46
CA PHE A 49 0.29 -16.54 12.40
C PHE A 49 0.08 -17.67 13.40
N LYS A 50 0.52 -18.87 13.05
CA LYS A 50 0.50 -20.06 13.91
C LYS A 50 1.85 -20.29 14.58
N GLY A 51 1.83 -21.00 15.71
CA GLY A 51 3.03 -21.38 16.44
C GLY A 51 3.76 -20.17 17.05
N GLU A 52 5.09 -20.25 17.09
CA GLU A 52 5.90 -19.15 17.59
C GLU A 52 5.91 -17.97 16.59
N LEU A 53 5.51 -16.78 17.05
CA LEU A 53 5.37 -15.59 16.21
C LEU A 53 6.65 -15.23 15.42
N LYS A 54 7.84 -15.52 15.97
CA LYS A 54 9.12 -15.25 15.29
C LYS A 54 9.25 -15.97 13.93
N ASN A 55 8.55 -17.09 13.75
CA ASN A 55 8.60 -17.87 12.51
C ASN A 55 7.72 -17.25 11.41
N LEU A 56 6.73 -16.43 11.80
CA LEU A 56 5.76 -15.79 10.90
C LEU A 56 5.14 -16.80 9.93
N GLU A 57 4.68 -17.93 10.47
CA GLU A 57 3.97 -18.96 9.69
C GLU A 57 2.51 -18.56 9.51
N PRO A 58 2.04 -18.26 8.29
CA PRO A 58 0.70 -17.74 8.08
C PRO A 58 -0.40 -18.76 8.42
N MET A 59 -1.49 -18.27 9.01
CA MET A 59 -2.75 -19.00 9.14
C MET A 59 -3.51 -19.05 7.79
N SER A 60 -4.54 -19.90 7.72
CA SER A 60 -5.35 -20.02 6.49
C SER A 60 -5.94 -18.67 6.03
N GLY A 61 -5.79 -18.38 4.75
CA GLY A 61 -6.21 -17.14 4.12
C GLY A 61 -5.31 -15.92 4.39
N VAL A 62 -4.21 -16.08 5.13
CA VAL A 62 -3.12 -15.10 5.18
C VAL A 62 -2.11 -15.49 4.10
N VAL A 63 -1.91 -14.64 3.11
CA VAL A 63 -1.06 -14.93 1.95
C VAL A 63 0.23 -14.14 1.99
N HIS A 64 1.35 -14.76 1.64
CA HIS A 64 2.61 -14.04 1.46
C HIS A 64 2.52 -13.09 0.26
N TYR A 65 3.09 -11.90 0.38
CA TYR A 65 3.07 -10.88 -0.65
C TYR A 65 4.46 -10.27 -0.82
N GLU A 66 4.88 -10.04 -2.06
CA GLU A 66 6.14 -9.36 -2.37
C GLU A 66 5.91 -8.25 -3.38
N LEU A 67 6.70 -7.19 -3.28
CA LEU A 67 6.66 -6.07 -4.22
C LEU A 67 7.71 -6.26 -5.30
N ASN A 68 7.35 -5.98 -6.55
CA ASN A 68 8.30 -5.97 -7.67
C ASN A 68 9.40 -4.91 -7.48
N SER A 69 9.06 -3.77 -6.87
CA SER A 69 10.01 -2.67 -6.61
C SER A 69 9.89 -2.22 -5.16
N PRO A 70 10.63 -2.84 -4.22
CA PRO A 70 10.56 -2.49 -2.82
C PRO A 70 11.31 -1.19 -2.53
N LEU A 71 10.72 -0.33 -1.68
CA LEU A 71 11.40 0.87 -1.17
C LEU A 71 12.59 0.49 -0.28
N PHE A 72 13.65 1.30 -0.34
CA PHE A 72 14.80 1.21 0.57
C PHE A 72 14.36 1.54 2.01
N THR A 73 14.86 0.78 2.97
CA THR A 73 14.49 0.92 4.41
C THR A 73 15.67 0.57 5.30
N ASP A 74 16.77 1.29 5.12
CA ASP A 74 17.98 1.14 5.95
C ASP A 74 18.47 -0.30 6.06
N TYR A 75 18.49 -0.97 4.92
CA TYR A 75 18.85 -2.39 4.77
C TYR A 75 17.99 -3.41 5.54
N ALA A 76 16.93 -2.98 6.23
CA ALA A 76 15.96 -3.92 6.78
C ALA A 76 15.27 -4.70 5.65
N TYR A 77 15.11 -5.99 5.85
CA TYR A 77 14.28 -6.87 5.03
C TYR A 77 12.82 -6.74 5.47
N LYS A 78 11.89 -7.09 4.58
CA LYS A 78 10.45 -6.98 4.85
C LYS A 78 9.77 -8.29 4.47
N LYS A 79 9.10 -8.91 5.43
CA LYS A 79 8.16 -10.01 5.17
C LYS A 79 6.76 -9.43 5.15
N ARG A 80 6.04 -9.54 4.03
CA ARG A 80 4.70 -8.96 3.90
C ARG A 80 3.67 -10.05 3.70
N PHE A 81 2.49 -9.80 4.25
CA PHE A 81 1.34 -10.68 4.12
C PHE A 81 0.08 -9.86 3.90
N ILE A 82 -0.92 -10.50 3.30
CA ILE A 82 -2.25 -9.94 3.09
C ILE A 82 -3.28 -10.92 3.64
N LYS A 83 -4.27 -10.41 4.36
CA LYS A 83 -5.49 -11.15 4.71
C LYS A 83 -6.68 -10.46 4.05
N PHE A 84 -7.30 -11.14 3.10
CA PHE A 84 -8.55 -10.67 2.51
C PHE A 84 -9.74 -11.05 3.39
N PRO A 85 -10.83 -10.25 3.38
CA PRO A 85 -12.15 -10.71 3.80
C PRO A 85 -12.56 -11.99 3.06
N GLU A 86 -13.43 -12.79 3.67
CA GLU A 86 -13.85 -14.06 3.08
C GLU A 86 -14.46 -13.87 1.68
N ASN A 87 -14.02 -14.71 0.74
CA ASN A 87 -14.49 -14.72 -0.66
C ASN A 87 -14.27 -13.40 -1.43
N THR A 88 -13.30 -12.59 -1.01
CA THR A 88 -12.92 -11.35 -1.72
C THR A 88 -11.50 -11.43 -2.28
N ALA A 89 -11.18 -10.54 -3.22
CA ALA A 89 -9.85 -10.37 -3.80
C ALA A 89 -9.62 -8.90 -4.16
N ALA A 90 -8.37 -8.50 -4.33
CA ALA A 90 -8.03 -7.18 -4.84
C ALA A 90 -8.31 -7.08 -6.34
N ASN A 91 -8.75 -5.89 -6.79
CA ASN A 91 -8.81 -5.57 -8.21
C ASN A 91 -7.42 -5.10 -8.69
N PHE A 92 -7.06 -5.49 -9.91
CA PHE A 92 -5.80 -5.12 -10.53
C PHE A 92 -6.03 -4.22 -11.75
N SER A 93 -5.25 -3.15 -11.84
CA SER A 93 -5.13 -2.28 -13.01
C SER A 93 -3.66 -2.13 -13.36
N ALA A 94 -3.32 -2.10 -14.65
CA ALA A 94 -1.93 -1.98 -15.09
C ALA A 94 -1.30 -0.61 -14.77
N ASP A 95 -2.13 0.44 -14.71
CA ASP A 95 -1.69 1.83 -14.56
C ASP A 95 -1.95 2.40 -13.16
N ASP A 96 -2.42 1.58 -12.22
CA ASP A 96 -2.81 2.01 -10.87
C ASP A 96 -2.33 1.05 -9.78
N VAL A 97 -2.50 1.44 -8.52
CA VAL A 97 -2.26 0.59 -7.36
C VAL A 97 -3.32 -0.52 -7.25
N LEU A 98 -3.01 -1.57 -6.49
CA LEU A 98 -3.99 -2.60 -6.16
C LEU A 98 -5.13 -1.98 -5.34
N ASP A 99 -6.36 -2.21 -5.80
CA ASP A 99 -7.57 -1.79 -5.11
C ASP A 99 -8.03 -2.93 -4.19
N PHE A 100 -7.86 -2.72 -2.89
CA PHE A 100 -8.14 -3.70 -1.85
C PHE A 100 -9.57 -3.55 -1.32
N PRO A 101 -10.34 -4.65 -1.17
CA PRO A 101 -11.65 -4.57 -0.55
C PRO A 101 -11.55 -4.13 0.92
N GLU A 102 -12.57 -3.44 1.41
CA GLU A 102 -12.67 -3.01 2.80
C GLU A 102 -12.53 -4.19 3.77
N GLY A 103 -11.77 -4.00 4.84
CA GLY A 103 -11.43 -5.06 5.80
C GLY A 103 -10.19 -5.89 5.40
N THR A 104 -9.55 -5.59 4.27
CA THR A 104 -8.22 -6.15 3.96
C THR A 104 -7.21 -5.72 5.01
N VAL A 105 -6.44 -6.68 5.53
CA VAL A 105 -5.34 -6.41 6.45
C VAL A 105 -4.01 -6.62 5.75
N LEU A 106 -3.20 -5.56 5.70
CA LEU A 106 -1.82 -5.60 5.22
C LEU A 106 -0.87 -5.73 6.41
N ILE A 107 -0.03 -6.75 6.40
CA ILE A 107 0.88 -7.06 7.50
C ILE A 107 2.30 -6.93 6.99
N LYS A 108 3.14 -6.12 7.65
CA LYS A 108 4.53 -5.89 7.26
C LYS A 108 5.43 -6.04 8.48
N ASN A 109 6.34 -7.02 8.41
CA ASN A 109 7.36 -7.24 9.43
C ASN A 109 8.71 -6.82 8.87
N PHE A 110 9.40 -5.92 9.57
CA PHE A 110 10.77 -5.53 9.26
C PHE A 110 11.73 -6.39 10.10
N TYR A 111 12.79 -6.88 9.48
CA TYR A 111 13.77 -7.71 10.18
C TYR A 111 15.17 -7.59 9.58
N TYR A 112 16.16 -7.91 10.39
CA TYR A 112 17.54 -8.13 9.95
C TYR A 112 17.85 -9.62 10.08
N PRO A 113 18.47 -10.24 9.07
CA PRO A 113 19.02 -11.60 9.19
C PRO A 113 19.99 -11.69 10.37
N ALA A 114 20.04 -12.86 11.02
CA ALA A 114 20.95 -13.05 12.16
C ALA A 114 22.44 -12.96 11.75
N ASP A 115 22.73 -13.25 10.49
CA ASP A 115 24.05 -13.19 9.87
C ASP A 115 24.28 -11.92 9.03
N PHE A 116 23.48 -10.87 9.27
CA PHE A 116 23.59 -9.60 8.56
C PHE A 116 24.97 -8.96 8.80
N ARG A 117 25.69 -8.66 7.71
CA ARG A 117 27.03 -8.05 7.68
C ARG A 117 27.04 -6.81 6.82
#